data_AF-A0A529NS42-F1
#
_entry.id   AF-A0A529NS42-F1
#
_cell.length_a   1.000
_cell.length_b   1.000
_cell.length_c   1.000
_cell.angle_alpha   90.00
_cell.angle_beta   90.00
_cell.angle_gamma   90.00
#
_symmetry.space_group_name_H-M   'P 1'
#
loop_
_entity.id
_entity.type
_entity.pdbx_description
1 polymer ?
#
loop_
_entity_poly.entity_id
_entity_poly.type
_entity_poly.pdbx_seq_one_letter_code
_entity_poly.pdbx_strand_id
1 'polypeptide(L)'
;GGTTAKICLIEDYAPRTARTFEVARTYRFCKGSGMPISIPVIEMIEIGAGGGSIAWVDAMGRIQTGPESAGSEPGPACYGRGGKRPAITDADLVLGKLDPDNFAGGAIKLDTSASEQAILRVGERLSLNAMSTAFGICEVVDENMANAARVHAVENGKNISDNLMIAFGGAAPLHAARLCEKLGIDQCIVPK
;
A
#
# COMPACT_ATOMS: atom_id res chain seq x y z
N GLY A 1 -2.88 -0.11 5.42
CA GLY A 1 -3.67 -1.13 6.13
C GLY A 1 -3.94 -2.31 5.22
N GLY A 2 -4.97 -3.12 5.47
CA GLY A 2 -5.27 -4.32 4.66
C GLY A 2 -5.80 -4.02 3.25
N THR A 3 -6.52 -2.92 3.03
CA THR A 3 -7.14 -2.65 1.70
C THR A 3 -6.62 -1.36 1.08
N THR A 4 -6.45 -0.32 1.91
CA THR A 4 -5.98 0.99 1.45
C THR A 4 -4.87 1.52 2.35
N ALA A 5 -4.10 2.45 1.78
CA ALA A 5 -3.20 3.34 2.48
C ALA A 5 -3.78 4.74 2.42
N LYS A 6 -3.48 5.55 3.44
CA LYS A 6 -3.96 6.92 3.54
C LYS A 6 -2.80 7.81 3.96
N ILE A 7 -2.71 9.01 3.40
CA ILE A 7 -1.66 9.98 3.71
C ILE A 7 -2.33 11.32 3.96
N CYS A 8 -1.88 12.02 5.00
CA CYS A 8 -2.33 13.33 5.41
C CYS A 8 -1.11 14.17 5.79
N LEU A 9 -1.17 15.47 5.53
CA LEU A 9 -0.16 16.44 5.97
C LEU A 9 -0.67 17.15 7.23
N ILE A 10 0.21 17.25 8.23
CA ILE A 10 -0.06 17.92 9.50
C ILE A 10 0.90 19.09 9.62
N GLU A 11 0.37 20.28 9.89
CA GLU A 11 1.15 21.52 10.01
C GLU A 11 0.76 22.23 11.30
N ASP A 12 1.72 22.85 11.98
CA ASP A 12 1.48 23.54 13.26
C ASP A 12 0.68 22.69 14.26
N TYR A 13 0.97 21.39 14.31
CA TYR A 13 0.30 20.39 15.14
C TYR A 13 -1.20 20.19 14.86
N ALA A 14 -1.70 20.68 13.71
CA ALA A 14 -3.08 20.57 13.28
C ALA A 14 -3.20 19.88 11.91
N PRO A 15 -4.13 18.92 11.72
CA PRO A 15 -4.43 18.41 10.40
C PRO A 15 -5.17 19.47 9.60
N ARG A 16 -4.87 19.55 8.30
CA ARG A 16 -5.63 20.40 7.40
C ARG A 16 -7.06 19.88 7.27
N THR A 17 -8.04 20.78 7.29
CA THR A 17 -9.45 20.43 7.13
C THR A 17 -10.04 21.06 5.88
N ALA A 18 -10.95 20.33 5.24
CA ALA A 18 -11.74 20.80 4.12
C ALA A 18 -13.22 20.78 4.48
N ARG A 19 -13.99 21.71 3.92
CA ARG A 19 -15.46 21.75 4.07
C ARG A 19 -16.20 21.02 2.96
N THR A 20 -15.48 20.63 1.91
CA THR A 20 -16.02 19.96 0.74
C THR A 20 -15.01 18.93 0.25
N PHE A 21 -15.47 17.72 -0.05
CA PHE A 21 -14.63 16.68 -0.66
C PHE A 21 -15.44 15.89 -1.70
N GLU A 22 -14.73 15.19 -2.58
CA GLU A 22 -15.36 14.37 -3.63
C GLU A 22 -15.35 12.90 -3.25
N VAL A 23 -16.51 12.24 -3.36
CA VAL A 23 -16.64 10.78 -3.32
C VAL A 23 -16.84 10.21 -4.72
N ALA A 24 -16.68 8.90 -4.88
CA ALA A 24 -16.99 8.18 -6.12
C ALA A 24 -16.32 8.80 -7.37
N ARG A 25 -15.04 9.17 -7.26
CA ARG A 25 -14.27 9.69 -8.39
C ARG A 25 -14.23 8.66 -9.53
N THR A 26 -14.62 9.10 -10.72
CA THR A 26 -14.59 8.29 -11.95
C THR A 26 -13.15 8.03 -12.40
N TYR A 27 -12.24 8.98 -12.16
CA TYR A 27 -10.83 8.89 -12.53
C TYR A 27 -9.93 9.12 -11.31
N ARG A 28 -8.97 8.21 -11.07
CA ARG A 28 -8.01 8.33 -9.97
C ARG A 28 -7.15 9.58 -10.15
N PHE A 29 -6.95 10.34 -9.08
CA PHE A 29 -6.13 11.55 -9.05
C PHE A 29 -6.59 12.67 -10.01
N CYS A 30 -7.87 12.69 -10.41
CA CYS A 30 -8.46 13.77 -11.22
C CYS A 30 -9.56 14.50 -10.43
N LYS A 31 -9.30 15.75 -10.06
CA LYS A 31 -10.24 16.64 -9.37
C LYS A 31 -11.42 16.99 -10.30
N GLY A 32 -12.64 17.00 -9.77
CA GLY A 32 -13.87 17.24 -10.53
C GLY A 32 -14.54 15.98 -11.09
N SER A 33 -13.92 14.80 -10.94
CA SER A 33 -14.45 13.54 -11.49
C SER A 33 -15.40 12.78 -10.55
N GLY A 34 -15.64 13.30 -9.34
CA GLY A 34 -16.47 12.69 -8.30
C GLY A 34 -17.64 13.58 -7.85
N MET A 35 -18.48 13.05 -6.95
CA MET A 35 -19.61 13.77 -6.37
C MET A 35 -19.16 14.62 -5.18
N PRO A 36 -19.41 15.93 -5.17
CA PRO A 36 -19.04 16.81 -4.06
C PRO A 36 -19.99 16.61 -2.86
N ILE A 37 -19.41 16.48 -1.66
CA ILE A 37 -20.12 16.45 -0.38
C ILE A 37 -19.61 17.60 0.49
N SER A 38 -20.52 18.37 1.09
CA SER A 38 -20.19 19.46 2.03
C SER A 38 -20.32 19.01 3.48
N ILE A 39 -19.26 18.42 4.01
CA ILE A 39 -19.10 18.11 5.44
C ILE A 39 -17.66 18.44 5.85
N PRO A 40 -17.41 18.86 7.10
CA PRO A 40 -16.05 19.05 7.60
C PRO A 40 -15.31 17.71 7.63
N VAL A 41 -14.18 17.63 6.92
CA VAL A 41 -13.32 16.44 6.85
C VAL A 41 -11.87 16.81 7.03
N ILE A 42 -11.06 15.84 7.45
CA ILE A 42 -9.60 15.95 7.36
C ILE A 42 -9.21 15.78 5.89
N GLU A 43 -8.38 16.69 5.40
CA GLU A 43 -7.84 16.60 4.06
C GLU A 43 -6.78 15.49 4.02
N MET A 44 -7.05 14.45 3.23
CA MET A 44 -6.16 13.32 3.07
C MET A 44 -6.35 12.67 1.70
N ILE A 45 -5.31 11.98 1.24
CA ILE A 45 -5.39 11.15 0.04
C ILE A 45 -5.55 9.69 0.42
N GLU A 46 -6.47 9.00 -0.26
CA GLU A 46 -6.61 7.55 -0.18
C GLU A 46 -5.96 6.90 -1.40
N ILE A 47 -5.12 5.91 -1.11
CA ILE A 47 -4.36 5.16 -2.10
C ILE A 47 -4.92 3.74 -2.06
N GLY A 48 -5.41 3.28 -3.21
CA GLY A 48 -5.96 1.93 -3.40
C GLY A 48 -4.90 0.84 -3.43
N ALA A 49 -4.02 0.85 -2.44
CA ALA A 49 -2.90 -0.04 -2.22
C ALA A 49 -2.78 -0.32 -0.72
N GLY A 50 -3.05 -1.55 -0.30
CA GLY A 50 -2.86 -2.05 1.06
C GLY A 50 -2.43 -3.52 1.01
N GLY A 51 -2.18 -4.17 2.15
CA GLY A 51 -1.61 -5.52 2.17
C GLY A 51 -2.38 -6.56 1.34
N GLY A 52 -3.70 -6.43 1.23
CA GLY A 52 -4.57 -7.28 0.43
C GLY A 52 -4.66 -6.92 -1.05
N SER A 53 -4.09 -5.80 -1.53
CA SER A 53 -4.18 -5.46 -2.95
C SER A 53 -3.45 -6.50 -3.80
N ILE A 54 -4.12 -6.98 -4.83
CA ILE A 54 -3.66 -8.12 -5.64
C ILE A 54 -2.59 -7.66 -6.63
N ALA A 55 -1.51 -8.42 -6.70
CA ALA A 55 -0.45 -8.25 -7.69
C ALA A 55 -0.78 -9.02 -8.97
N TRP A 56 -0.51 -8.41 -10.12
CA TRP A 56 -0.71 -9.00 -11.45
C TRP A 56 0.26 -8.39 -12.47
N VAL A 57 0.32 -8.98 -13.66
CA VAL A 57 1.12 -8.47 -14.79
C VAL A 57 0.20 -7.97 -15.89
N ASP A 58 0.39 -6.73 -16.31
CA ASP A 58 -0.39 -6.12 -17.39
C ASP A 58 0.00 -6.63 -18.79
N ALA A 59 -0.76 -6.22 -19.80
CA ALA A 59 -0.51 -6.61 -21.19
C ALA A 59 0.85 -6.11 -21.73
N MET A 60 1.50 -5.16 -21.04
CA MET A 60 2.82 -4.62 -21.38
C MET A 60 3.95 -5.31 -20.60
N GLY A 61 3.65 -6.34 -19.80
CA GLY A 61 4.67 -7.04 -19.02
C GLY A 61 5.12 -6.28 -17.78
N ARG A 62 4.29 -5.40 -17.21
CA ARG A 62 4.61 -4.64 -16.00
C ARG A 62 3.86 -5.17 -14.80
N ILE A 63 4.52 -5.23 -13.65
CA ILE A 63 3.87 -5.55 -12.38
C ILE A 63 2.92 -4.39 -12.02
N GLN A 64 1.71 -4.76 -11.61
CA GLN A 64 0.67 -3.87 -11.13
C GLN A 64 0.13 -4.39 -9.80
N THR A 65 -0.34 -3.49 -8.94
CA THR A 65 -0.95 -3.82 -7.64
C THR A 65 -2.30 -3.13 -7.49
N GLY A 66 -3.34 -3.89 -7.14
CA GLY A 66 -4.71 -3.39 -7.12
C GLY A 66 -5.27 -3.16 -8.54
N PRO A 67 -6.45 -2.51 -8.68
CA PRO A 67 -7.29 -1.97 -7.62
C PRO A 67 -8.01 -3.05 -6.80
N GLU A 68 -8.09 -4.28 -7.31
CA GLU A 68 -8.72 -5.39 -6.61
C GLU A 68 -7.96 -5.75 -5.32
N SER A 69 -8.73 -6.12 -4.29
CA SER A 69 -8.21 -6.60 -3.02
C SER A 69 -8.66 -8.03 -2.77
N ALA A 70 -7.77 -8.83 -2.19
CA ALA A 70 -8.09 -10.15 -1.67
C ALA A 70 -8.98 -10.10 -0.42
N GLY A 71 -9.13 -8.91 0.19
CA GLY A 71 -9.90 -8.72 1.41
C GLY A 71 -9.30 -9.49 2.59
N SER A 72 -10.15 -9.86 3.55
CA SER A 72 -9.80 -10.77 4.64
C SER A 72 -10.27 -12.22 4.39
N GLU A 73 -11.22 -12.40 3.48
CA GLU A 73 -11.80 -13.68 3.07
C GLU A 73 -12.02 -13.66 1.55
N PRO A 74 -11.34 -14.53 0.78
CA PRO A 74 -10.37 -15.52 1.22
C PRO A 74 -9.05 -14.92 1.74
N GLY A 75 -8.80 -13.63 1.48
CA GLY A 75 -7.56 -12.97 1.88
C GLY A 75 -6.33 -13.36 1.04
N PRO A 76 -5.15 -12.80 1.39
CA PRO A 76 -3.87 -13.19 0.80
C PRO A 76 -3.64 -14.70 0.81
N ALA A 77 -2.80 -15.21 -0.10
CA ALA A 77 -2.57 -16.65 -0.19
C ALA A 77 -1.97 -17.22 1.11
N CYS A 78 -1.10 -16.45 1.78
CA CYS A 78 -0.53 -16.80 3.09
C CYS A 78 -1.54 -17.02 4.19
N TYR A 79 -2.79 -16.55 4.07
CA TYR A 79 -3.78 -16.78 5.11
C TYR A 79 -4.29 -18.23 5.13
N GLY A 80 -3.98 -19.05 4.12
CA GLY A 80 -4.35 -20.47 4.08
C GLY A 80 -5.86 -20.72 3.92
N ARG A 81 -6.65 -19.70 3.57
CA ARG A 81 -8.12 -19.76 3.44
C ARG A 81 -8.60 -19.99 2.00
N GLY A 82 -7.74 -20.53 1.14
CA GLY A 82 -8.03 -20.81 -0.28
C GLY A 82 -7.77 -19.65 -1.24
N GLY A 83 -7.18 -18.55 -0.76
CA GLY A 83 -6.64 -17.49 -1.62
C GLY A 83 -5.54 -18.02 -2.54
N LYS A 84 -5.59 -17.68 -3.84
CA LYS A 84 -4.61 -18.16 -4.85
C LYS A 84 -3.97 -17.06 -5.68
N ARG A 85 -4.43 -15.81 -5.51
CA ARG A 85 -3.86 -14.63 -6.18
C ARG A 85 -2.92 -13.95 -5.20
N PRO A 86 -1.68 -13.60 -5.60
CA PRO A 86 -0.74 -12.97 -4.69
C PRO A 86 -1.22 -11.57 -4.32
N ALA A 87 -1.18 -11.25 -3.03
CA ALA A 87 -1.38 -9.91 -2.49
C ALA A 87 -0.04 -9.32 -2.02
N ILE A 88 -0.02 -8.04 -1.65
CA ILE A 88 1.19 -7.39 -1.11
C ILE A 88 1.67 -8.10 0.18
N THR A 89 0.76 -8.55 1.05
CA THR A 89 1.10 -9.31 2.25
C THR A 89 1.84 -10.61 1.92
N ASP A 90 1.54 -11.26 0.79
CA ASP A 90 2.28 -12.44 0.33
C ASP A 90 3.74 -12.06 -0.02
N ALA A 91 3.92 -10.93 -0.69
CA ALA A 91 5.25 -10.44 -1.05
C ALA A 91 6.04 -10.05 0.21
N ASP A 92 5.43 -9.32 1.16
CA ASP A 92 6.07 -8.96 2.42
C ASP A 92 6.48 -10.20 3.24
N LEU A 93 5.68 -11.26 3.20
CA LEU A 93 6.03 -12.54 3.85
C LEU A 93 7.22 -13.21 3.17
N VAL A 94 7.23 -13.33 1.84
CA VAL A 94 8.35 -13.94 1.08
C VAL A 94 9.65 -13.15 1.25
N LEU A 95 9.55 -11.82 1.39
CA LEU A 95 10.69 -10.97 1.73
C LEU A 95 11.17 -11.09 3.19
N GLY A 96 10.49 -11.89 4.02
CA GLY A 96 10.84 -12.08 5.42
C GLY A 96 10.51 -10.87 6.31
N LYS A 97 9.63 -9.96 5.87
CA LYS A 97 9.21 -8.80 6.68
C LYS A 97 8.18 -9.18 7.76
N LEU A 98 7.53 -10.32 7.60
CA LEU A 98 6.49 -10.83 8.49
C LEU A 98 6.97 -12.11 9.16
N ASP A 99 6.69 -12.24 10.46
CA ASP A 99 6.85 -13.48 11.20
C ASP A 99 5.66 -14.41 10.87
N PRO A 100 5.89 -15.58 10.24
CA PRO A 100 4.81 -16.48 9.86
C PRO A 100 4.06 -17.09 11.04
N ASP A 101 4.71 -17.22 12.21
CA ASP A 101 4.12 -17.87 13.38
C ASP A 101 3.44 -16.87 14.33
N ASN A 102 3.72 -15.56 14.19
CA ASN A 102 3.23 -14.52 15.09
C ASN A 102 2.35 -13.46 14.41
N PHE A 103 1.87 -13.70 13.20
CA PHE A 103 1.02 -12.74 12.50
C PHE A 103 -0.32 -12.51 13.23
N ALA A 104 -0.73 -11.24 13.31
CA ALA A 104 -1.90 -10.80 14.08
C ALA A 104 -1.88 -11.28 15.55
N GLY A 105 -0.70 -11.28 16.18
CA GLY A 105 -0.50 -11.77 17.56
C GLY A 105 -0.62 -13.29 17.69
N GLY A 106 -0.27 -14.01 16.62
CA GLY A 106 -0.36 -15.48 16.54
C GLY A 106 -1.76 -16.00 16.18
N ALA A 107 -2.74 -15.14 15.94
CA ALA A 107 -4.11 -15.55 15.60
C ALA A 107 -4.21 -16.19 14.20
N ILE A 108 -3.26 -15.89 13.31
CA ILE A 108 -3.22 -16.44 11.95
C ILE A 108 -1.80 -16.93 11.71
N LYS A 109 -1.64 -18.25 11.54
CA LYS A 109 -0.38 -18.83 11.05
C LYS A 109 -0.30 -18.65 9.55
N LEU A 110 0.78 -18.02 9.07
CA LEU A 110 0.97 -17.75 7.66
C LEU A 110 1.61 -18.94 6.93
N ASP A 111 1.17 -19.18 5.71
CA ASP A 111 1.72 -20.20 4.81
C ASP A 111 2.66 -19.56 3.78
N THR A 112 3.96 -19.64 4.04
CA THR A 112 5.01 -19.11 3.15
C THR A 112 5.03 -19.82 1.80
N SER A 113 4.79 -21.15 1.77
CA SER A 113 4.77 -21.91 0.51
C SER A 113 3.59 -21.49 -0.36
N ALA A 114 2.43 -21.20 0.24
CA ALA A 114 1.28 -20.68 -0.50
C ALA A 114 1.58 -19.32 -1.15
N SER A 115 2.27 -18.42 -0.43
CA SER A 115 2.72 -17.14 -0.99
C SER A 115 3.70 -17.31 -2.13
N GLU A 116 4.72 -18.15 -1.97
CA GLU A 116 5.72 -18.41 -3.02
C GLU A 116 5.05 -18.94 -4.30
N GLN A 117 4.14 -19.91 -4.17
CA GLN A 117 3.40 -20.46 -5.30
C GLN A 117 2.48 -19.43 -5.97
N ALA A 118 1.82 -18.57 -5.20
CA ALA A 118 0.96 -17.52 -5.74
C ALA A 118 1.79 -16.46 -6.48
N ILE A 119 2.93 -16.06 -5.93
CA ILE A 119 3.84 -15.07 -6.51
C ILE A 119 4.52 -15.61 -7.77
N LEU A 120 4.91 -16.88 -7.80
CA LEU A 120 5.52 -17.51 -8.99
C LEU A 120 4.64 -17.37 -10.24
N ARG A 121 3.31 -17.40 -10.11
CA ARG A 121 2.39 -17.20 -11.26
C ARG A 121 2.53 -15.82 -11.90
N VAL A 122 2.89 -14.81 -11.11
CA VAL A 122 3.24 -13.47 -11.59
C VAL A 122 4.65 -13.49 -12.19
N GLY A 123 5.60 -14.12 -11.50
CA GLY A 123 6.99 -14.23 -11.91
C GLY A 123 7.22 -14.98 -13.23
N GLU A 124 6.45 -16.04 -13.49
CA GLU A 124 6.50 -16.84 -14.72
C GLU A 124 6.29 -15.99 -15.98
N ARG A 125 5.37 -15.03 -15.93
CA ARG A 125 5.13 -14.09 -17.05
C ARG A 125 6.30 -13.16 -17.31
N LEU A 126 7.18 -12.98 -16.33
CA LEU A 126 8.32 -12.07 -16.35
C LEU A 126 9.66 -12.81 -16.36
N SER A 127 9.65 -14.15 -16.38
CA SER A 127 10.85 -14.98 -16.20
C SER A 127 11.62 -14.69 -14.90
N LEU A 128 10.91 -14.43 -13.81
CA LEU A 128 11.46 -14.15 -12.48
C LEU A 128 11.12 -15.27 -11.48
N ASN A 129 12.02 -15.49 -10.53
CA ASN A 129 11.75 -16.39 -9.38
C ASN A 129 10.82 -15.70 -8.36
N ALA A 130 10.36 -16.46 -7.34
CA ALA A 130 9.44 -15.96 -6.33
C ALA A 130 9.98 -14.73 -5.58
N MET A 131 11.25 -14.79 -5.18
CA MET A 131 11.92 -13.74 -4.41
C MET A 131 12.04 -12.44 -5.23
N SER A 132 12.64 -12.48 -6.42
CA SER A 132 12.74 -11.30 -7.29
C SER A 132 11.37 -10.71 -7.66
N THR A 133 10.35 -11.57 -7.82
CA THR A 133 8.98 -11.12 -8.08
C THR A 133 8.37 -10.44 -6.86
N ALA A 134 8.54 -11.00 -5.66
CA ALA A 134 8.10 -10.39 -4.40
C ALA A 134 8.72 -9.01 -4.19
N PHE A 135 10.03 -8.88 -4.44
CA PHE A 135 10.72 -7.59 -4.40
C PHE A 135 10.09 -6.59 -5.39
N GLY A 136 9.85 -7.01 -6.64
CA GLY A 136 9.20 -6.16 -7.65
C GLY A 136 7.79 -5.71 -7.26
N ILE A 137 7.00 -6.59 -6.63
CA ILE A 137 5.66 -6.25 -6.12
C ILE A 137 5.75 -5.17 -5.05
N CYS A 138 6.66 -5.32 -4.08
CA CYS A 138 6.85 -4.33 -3.02
C CYS A 138 7.36 -2.99 -3.58
N GLU A 139 8.30 -3.01 -4.53
CA GLU A 139 8.79 -1.77 -5.15
C GLU A 139 7.67 -1.02 -5.90
N VAL A 140 6.80 -1.74 -6.60
CA VAL A 140 5.66 -1.13 -7.31
C VAL A 140 4.67 -0.51 -6.33
N VAL A 141 4.32 -1.20 -5.24
CA VAL A 141 3.38 -0.62 -4.27
C VAL A 141 3.98 0.58 -3.56
N ASP A 142 5.27 0.52 -3.19
CA ASP A 142 5.97 1.61 -2.52
C ASP A 142 6.10 2.82 -3.44
N GLU A 143 6.37 2.61 -4.73
CA GLU A 143 6.42 3.69 -5.71
C GLU A 143 5.05 4.33 -5.94
N ASN A 144 3.99 3.51 -6.02
CA ASN A 144 2.62 4.02 -6.15
C ASN A 144 2.23 4.89 -4.94
N MET A 145 2.58 4.45 -3.73
CA MET A 145 2.32 5.21 -2.50
C MET A 145 3.14 6.51 -2.46
N ALA A 146 4.45 6.44 -2.77
CA ALA A 146 5.31 7.61 -2.81
C ALA A 146 4.86 8.63 -3.85
N ASN A 147 4.47 8.19 -5.04
CA ASN A 147 3.96 9.07 -6.09
C ASN A 147 2.67 9.79 -5.65
N ALA A 148 1.73 9.07 -5.05
CA ALA A 148 0.51 9.67 -4.52
C ALA A 148 0.81 10.72 -3.43
N ALA A 149 1.79 10.44 -2.55
CA ALA A 149 2.23 11.38 -1.53
C ALA A 149 2.85 12.66 -2.15
N ARG A 150 3.71 12.51 -3.16
CA ARG A 150 4.31 13.66 -3.88
C ARG A 150 3.25 14.53 -4.55
N VAL A 151 2.30 13.92 -5.26
CA VAL A 151 1.19 14.66 -5.88
C VAL A 151 0.41 15.43 -4.82
N HIS A 152 0.06 14.78 -3.71
CA HIS A 152 -0.70 15.43 -2.64
C HIS A 152 0.06 16.59 -1.98
N ALA A 153 1.37 16.46 -1.78
CA ALA A 153 2.21 17.54 -1.27
C ALA A 153 2.28 18.73 -2.23
N VAL A 154 2.48 18.46 -3.52
CA VAL A 154 2.51 19.51 -4.57
C VAL A 154 1.17 20.24 -4.67
N GLU A 155 0.04 19.53 -4.62
CA GLU A 155 -1.30 20.14 -4.61
C GLU A 155 -1.52 21.07 -3.41
N ASN A 156 -0.81 20.83 -2.31
CA ASN A 156 -0.84 21.64 -1.09
C ASN A 156 0.28 22.69 -1.02
N GLY A 157 1.11 22.80 -2.06
CA GLY A 157 2.25 23.73 -2.10
C GLY A 157 3.35 23.38 -1.11
N LYS A 158 3.54 22.09 -0.82
CA LYS A 158 4.50 21.59 0.18
C LYS A 158 5.60 20.78 -0.49
N ASN A 159 6.79 20.90 0.07
CA ASN A 159 7.88 19.99 -0.21
C ASN A 159 7.80 18.82 0.78
N ILE A 160 7.74 17.60 0.26
CA ILE A 160 7.51 16.41 1.09
C ILE A 160 8.72 16.02 1.93
N SER A 161 9.94 16.29 1.42
CA SER A 161 11.21 15.96 2.10
C SER A 161 11.41 16.71 3.41
N ASP A 162 10.79 17.88 3.55
CA ASP A 162 10.96 18.76 4.71
C ASP A 162 10.13 18.28 5.93
N ASN A 163 9.39 17.16 5.77
CA ASN A 163 8.50 16.61 6.78
C ASN A 163 9.11 15.38 7.43
N LEU A 164 8.61 15.07 8.63
CA LEU A 164 8.80 13.78 9.29
C LEU A 164 7.64 12.85 8.94
N MET A 165 7.92 11.57 8.68
CA MET A 165 6.89 10.55 8.46
C MET A 165 6.42 9.96 9.79
N ILE A 166 5.10 9.88 10.00
CA ILE A 166 4.51 9.07 11.07
C ILE A 166 3.81 7.87 10.41
N ALA A 167 4.38 6.68 10.57
CA ALA A 167 3.85 5.46 9.98
C ALA A 167 3.10 4.62 11.03
N PHE A 168 1.79 4.44 10.83
CA PHE A 168 0.95 3.70 11.76
C PHE A 168 -0.06 2.77 11.06
N GLY A 169 -0.61 1.84 11.84
CA GLY A 169 -1.46 0.75 11.35
C GLY A 169 -0.64 -0.49 10.95
N GLY A 170 -1.31 -1.63 10.80
CA GLY A 170 -0.62 -2.93 10.77
C GLY A 170 0.38 -3.17 9.62
N ALA A 171 0.23 -2.47 8.48
CA ALA A 171 1.10 -2.66 7.32
C ALA A 171 2.04 -1.49 7.05
N ALA A 172 1.78 -0.30 7.60
CA ALA A 172 2.57 0.89 7.25
C ALA A 172 4.06 0.77 7.64
N PRO A 173 4.43 0.23 8.83
CA PRO A 173 5.84 0.08 9.21
C PRO A 173 6.65 -0.80 8.25
N LEU A 174 6.01 -1.77 7.57
CA LEU A 174 6.65 -2.68 6.61
C LEU A 174 7.18 -1.97 5.34
N HIS A 175 6.65 -0.79 5.06
CA HIS A 175 6.96 0.02 3.87
C HIS A 175 7.58 1.38 4.23
N ALA A 176 7.54 1.77 5.51
CA ALA A 176 7.88 3.12 5.95
C ALA A 176 9.30 3.55 5.58
N ALA A 177 10.29 2.70 5.80
CA ALA A 177 11.68 3.00 5.47
C ALA A 177 11.86 3.25 3.96
N ARG A 178 11.29 2.37 3.13
CA ARG A 178 11.37 2.50 1.68
C ARG A 178 10.62 3.71 1.14
N LEU A 179 9.48 4.04 1.75
CA LEU A 179 8.75 5.27 1.45
C LEU A 179 9.56 6.52 1.82
N CYS A 180 10.23 6.52 2.96
CA CYS A 180 11.10 7.64 3.36
C CYS A 180 12.22 7.85 2.34
N GLU A 181 12.90 6.79 1.91
CA GLU A 181 13.93 6.86 0.86
C GLU A 181 13.37 7.45 -0.46
N LYS A 182 12.22 6.96 -0.92
CA LYS A 182 11.59 7.41 -2.18
C LYS A 182 11.07 8.86 -2.12
N LEU A 183 10.81 9.37 -0.92
CA LEU A 183 10.29 10.71 -0.67
C LEU A 183 11.37 11.71 -0.22
N GLY A 184 12.59 11.23 0.05
CA GLY A 184 13.65 12.07 0.61
C GLY A 184 13.34 12.54 2.03
N ILE A 185 12.62 11.74 2.82
CA ILE A 185 12.29 12.04 4.22
C ILE A 185 13.37 11.41 5.11
N ASP A 186 14.01 12.23 5.94
CA ASP A 186 15.14 11.79 6.76
C ASP A 186 14.72 11.12 8.08
N GLN A 187 13.46 11.29 8.50
CA GLN A 187 12.98 10.84 9.80
C GLN A 187 11.62 10.17 9.72
N CYS A 188 11.50 9.02 10.39
CA CYS A 188 10.27 8.26 10.52
C CYS A 188 10.00 7.89 11.98
N ILE A 189 8.77 8.07 12.42
CA ILE A 189 8.26 7.63 13.72
C ILE A 189 7.25 6.52 13.48
N VAL A 190 7.48 5.38 14.14
CA VAL A 190 6.52 4.28 14.26
C VAL A 190 6.05 4.23 15.71
N PRO A 191 4.81 4.67 16.01
CA PRO A 191 4.26 4.58 17.36
C PRO A 191 4.13 3.12 17.83
N LYS A 192 4.23 2.89 19.15
CA LYS A 192 4.01 1.58 19.77
C LYS A 192 2.53 1.18 19.75
#